data_AF-A0A4Y2WJY6-F1
#
_entry.id   AF-A0A4Y2WJY6-F1
#
_cell.length_a   1.000
_cell.length_b   1.000
_cell.length_c   1.000
_cell.angle_alpha   90.00
_cell.angle_beta   90.00
_cell.angle_gamma   90.00
#
_symmetry.space_group_name_H-M   'P 1'
#
loop_
_entity.id
_entity.type
_entity.pdbx_description
1 polymer ?
#
loop_
_entity_poly.entity_id
_entity_poly.type
_entity_poly.pdbx_seq_one_letter_code
_entity_poly.pdbx_strand_id
1 'polypeptide(L)'
;MHESTDVAGLAILMVILLYPYLDSFHDLLLCKPLPSTSTGTEIFKLLDDDDNCVNVCTDGAKAMTGKMSGAIAKIKGKGCSSVHCILHQHALAMKKMPPFKKQVLSETVKIINFIKSRPKNNRLFKILCDDMESLHTSLLLHPEIRWLSRGKSLIRLFELRNEVGIFRRDNDFALGEKLCDER
;
A
#
# COMPACT_ATOMS: atom_id res chain seq x y z
N MET A 1 7.06 8.74 9.37
CA MET A 1 8.11 9.58 8.76
C MET A 1 8.71 8.83 7.58
N HIS A 2 8.79 9.49 6.42
CA HIS A 2 9.30 8.93 5.18
C HIS A 2 10.12 9.99 4.45
N GLU A 3 11.25 9.57 3.87
CA GLU A 3 12.07 10.40 3.00
C GLU A 3 11.95 9.86 1.58
N SER A 4 11.72 10.74 0.61
CA SER A 4 11.56 10.38 -0.80
C SER A 4 12.12 11.47 -1.70
N THR A 5 12.61 11.08 -2.87
CA THR A 5 13.05 12.03 -3.90
C THR A 5 11.89 12.40 -4.83
N ASP A 6 11.68 13.69 -5.07
CA ASP A 6 10.68 14.15 -6.03
C ASP A 6 11.16 14.07 -7.49
N VAL A 7 10.30 14.49 -8.43
CA VAL A 7 10.60 14.47 -9.86
C VAL A 7 11.72 15.44 -10.27
N ALA A 8 12.03 16.44 -9.45
CA ALA A 8 13.11 17.40 -9.66
C ALA A 8 14.43 16.94 -9.02
N GLY A 9 14.45 15.78 -8.34
CA GLY A 9 15.63 15.25 -7.65
C GLY A 9 15.82 15.79 -6.23
N LEU A 10 14.84 16.52 -5.68
CA LEU A 10 14.90 17.03 -4.31
C LEU A 10 14.51 15.93 -3.33
N ALA A 11 15.34 15.72 -2.31
CA ALA A 11 14.98 14.86 -1.19
C ALA A 11 13.96 15.59 -0.31
N ILE A 12 12.81 14.98 -0.08
CA ILE A 12 11.70 15.53 0.69
C ILE A 12 11.47 14.66 1.93
N LEU A 13 11.40 15.30 3.09
CA LEU A 13 10.99 14.67 4.33
C LEU A 13 9.49 14.91 4.56
N MET A 14 8.74 13.80 4.68
CA MET A 14 7.33 13.81 5.02
C MET A 14 7.08 13.19 6.41
N VAL A 15 6.40 13.92 7.27
CA VAL A 15 6.03 13.51 8.63
C VAL A 15 4.52 13.63 8.77
N ILE A 16 3.89 12.50 9.07
CA ILE A 16 2.46 12.40 9.33
C ILE A 16 2.30 12.06 10.81
N LEU A 17 1.51 12.86 11.53
CA LEU A 17 1.13 12.60 12.92
C LEU A 17 -0.10 11.69 12.97
N LEU A 18 -0.12 10.83 13.97
CA LEU A 18 -1.24 9.95 14.26
C LEU A 18 -1.66 10.15 15.72
N TYR A 19 -2.88 10.62 15.93
CA TYR A 19 -3.45 10.81 17.26
C TYR A 19 -4.18 9.53 17.70
N PRO A 20 -3.82 8.91 18.84
CA PRO A 20 -4.40 7.63 19.25
C PRO A 20 -5.85 7.72 19.73
N TYR A 21 -6.35 8.92 20.05
CA TYR A 21 -7.68 9.14 20.63
C TYR A 21 -8.78 9.51 19.63
N LEU A 22 -8.40 9.82 18.38
CA LEU A 22 -9.35 10.10 17.31
C LEU A 22 -9.17 9.02 16.26
N ASP A 23 -10.20 8.21 16.10
CA ASP A 23 -10.22 7.03 15.24
C ASP A 23 -9.89 7.42 13.78
N SER A 24 -8.60 7.42 13.44
CA SER A 24 -8.01 7.72 12.13
C SER A 24 -7.69 9.18 11.76
N PHE A 25 -7.48 10.10 12.71
CA PHE A 25 -7.00 11.43 12.33
C PHE A 25 -5.50 11.40 12.01
N HIS A 26 -5.18 11.49 10.72
CA HIS A 26 -3.83 11.68 10.21
C HIS A 26 -3.65 13.13 9.81
N ASP A 27 -2.70 13.83 10.40
CA ASP A 27 -2.37 15.19 10.01
C ASP A 27 -0.96 15.26 9.41
N LEU A 28 -0.80 16.03 8.35
CA LEU A 28 0.49 16.27 7.72
C LEU A 28 1.22 17.33 8.54
N LEU A 29 2.04 16.89 9.48
CA LEU A 29 2.87 17.78 10.29
C LEU A 29 3.94 18.49 9.45
N LEU A 30 4.58 17.76 8.55
CA LEU A 30 5.72 18.27 7.79
C LEU A 30 5.78 17.66 6.39
N CYS A 31 5.99 18.50 5.39
CA CYS A 31 6.46 18.11 4.06
C CYS A 31 7.45 19.16 3.59
N LYS A 32 8.75 18.93 3.81
CA LYS A 32 9.80 19.92 3.51
C LYS A 32 10.96 19.28 2.75
N PRO A 33 11.56 19.98 1.78
CA PRO A 33 12.81 19.53 1.18
C PRO A 33 13.93 19.51 2.23
N LEU A 34 14.80 18.52 2.13
CA LEU A 34 16.04 18.46 2.89
C LEU A 34 17.03 19.46 2.29
N PRO A 35 17.60 20.37 3.09
CA PRO A 35 18.36 21.51 2.59
C PRO A 35 19.72 21.14 1.99
N SER A 36 20.30 20.01 2.37
CA SER A 36 21.64 19.61 1.91
C SER A 36 21.78 18.10 1.72
N THR A 37 21.66 17.32 2.80
CA THR A 37 21.90 15.88 2.79
C THR A 37 20.77 15.14 3.48
N SER A 38 20.51 13.90 3.05
CA SER A 38 19.55 12.99 3.69
C SER A 38 20.16 12.26 4.89
N THR A 39 21.00 12.94 5.69
CA THR A 39 21.58 12.34 6.90
C THR A 39 20.60 12.39 8.07
N GLY A 40 20.71 11.44 9.00
CA GLY A 40 19.85 11.40 10.19
C GLY A 40 19.95 12.65 11.07
N THR A 41 21.08 13.36 11.03
CA THR A 41 21.24 14.63 11.74
C THR A 41 20.41 15.75 11.11
N GLU A 42 20.42 15.89 9.79
CA GLU A 42 19.62 16.91 9.10
C GLU A 42 18.12 16.61 9.21
N ILE A 43 17.74 15.33 9.11
CA ILE A 43 16.36 14.88 9.34
C ILE A 43 15.92 15.22 10.76
N PHE A 44 16.75 14.95 11.78
CA PHE A 44 16.42 15.29 13.16
C PHE A 44 16.26 16.79 13.38
N LYS A 45 17.09 17.64 12.77
CA LYS A 45 16.98 19.10 12.88
C LYS A 45 15.68 19.67 12.29
N LEU A 46 15.11 18.99 11.29
CA LEU A 46 13.86 19.40 10.65
C LEU A 46 12.62 18.98 11.45
N LEU A 47 12.77 18.01 12.35
CA LEU A 47 11.74 17.68 13.32
C LEU A 47 11.81 18.76 14.39
N ASP A 48 10.75 19.57 14.48
CA ASP A 48 10.61 20.54 15.56
C ASP A 48 10.68 19.83 16.91
N ASP A 49 11.02 20.55 17.99
CA ASP A 49 11.26 20.02 19.35
C ASP A 49 9.96 19.51 20.01
N ASP A 50 9.19 18.66 19.32
CA ASP A 50 7.95 18.10 19.84
C ASP A 50 8.27 16.97 20.83
N ASP A 51 8.37 17.37 22.10
CA ASP A 51 8.65 16.49 23.22
C ASP A 51 7.50 15.50 23.52
N ASN A 52 6.38 15.59 22.79
CA ASN A 52 5.22 14.70 22.95
C ASN A 52 5.27 13.45 22.05
N CYS A 53 6.39 13.18 21.36
CA CYS A 53 6.55 11.99 20.53
C CYS A 53 6.46 10.71 21.40
N VAL A 54 5.41 9.92 21.21
CA VAL A 54 5.27 8.60 21.86
C VAL A 54 5.91 7.51 21.02
N ASN A 55 5.62 7.51 19.71
CA ASN A 55 6.11 6.52 18.76
C ASN A 55 6.44 7.15 17.41
N VAL A 56 7.56 6.74 16.83
CA VAL A 56 7.96 7.12 15.46
C VAL A 56 8.07 5.89 14.57
N CYS A 57 7.44 5.98 13.39
CA CYS A 57 7.43 4.94 12.37
C CYS A 57 8.30 5.37 11.18
N THR A 58 9.27 4.54 10.78
CA THR A 58 10.19 4.83 9.64
C THR A 58 10.37 3.62 8.73
N ASP A 59 10.72 3.84 7.47
CA ASP A 59 10.98 2.78 6.49
C ASP A 59 12.29 1.98 6.71
N GLY A 60 13.02 2.27 7.78
CA GLY A 60 14.24 1.51 8.10
C GLY A 60 15.50 2.02 7.41
N ALA A 61 15.43 3.09 6.59
CA ALA A 61 16.61 3.63 5.92
C ALA A 61 17.75 3.95 6.91
N LYS A 62 19.01 3.78 6.48
CA LYS A 62 20.19 3.93 7.35
C LYS A 62 20.29 5.32 7.97
N ALA A 63 19.84 6.36 7.25
CA ALA A 63 19.72 7.71 7.76
C ALA A 63 18.73 7.83 8.93
N MET A 64 17.73 6.97 8.99
CA MET A 64 16.72 6.95 10.05
C MET A 64 17.19 6.08 11.21
N THR A 65 17.61 4.85 10.92
CA THR A 65 17.84 3.79 11.92
C THR A 65 19.30 3.60 12.33
N GLY A 66 20.23 4.36 11.75
CA GLY A 66 21.65 4.28 12.08
C GLY A 66 21.92 4.43 13.57
N LYS A 67 22.71 3.50 14.14
CA LYS A 67 22.93 3.38 15.60
C LYS A 67 23.47 4.66 16.25
N MET A 68 24.38 5.36 15.56
CA MET A 68 25.05 6.56 16.08
C MET A 68 24.58 7.86 15.41
N SER A 69 24.29 7.81 14.11
CA SER A 69 23.99 8.99 13.29
C SER A 69 22.56 9.03 12.75
N GLY A 70 21.74 8.04 13.09
CA GLY A 70 20.36 7.95 12.63
C GLY A 70 19.44 8.92 13.36
N ALA A 71 18.45 9.47 12.66
CA ALA A 71 17.45 10.37 13.24
C ALA A 71 16.74 9.71 14.44
N ILE A 72 16.42 8.42 14.33
CA ILE A 72 15.72 7.64 15.36
C ILE A 72 16.58 7.46 16.62
N ALA A 73 17.90 7.33 16.48
CA ALA A 73 18.78 7.24 17.65
C ALA A 73 18.69 8.51 18.52
N LYS A 74 18.55 9.68 17.87
CA LYS A 74 18.38 10.97 18.56
C LYS A 74 16.97 11.14 19.13
N ILE A 75 15.93 10.78 18.38
CA ILE A 75 14.53 10.83 18.82
C ILE A 75 14.30 9.94 20.06
N LYS A 76 14.92 8.76 20.10
CA LYS A 76 14.87 7.87 21.27
C LYS A 76 15.47 8.49 22.54
N GLY A 77 16.44 9.40 22.40
CA GLY A 77 16.99 10.15 23.52
C GLY A 77 15.95 11.01 24.26
N LYS A 78 14.82 11.33 23.60
CA LYS A 78 13.69 12.07 24.19
C LYS A 78 12.60 11.17 24.78
N GLY A 79 12.82 9.86 24.88
CA GLY A 79 11.81 8.91 25.39
C GLY A 79 10.81 8.41 24.34
N CYS A 80 10.92 8.81 23.08
CA CYS A 80 10.06 8.33 22.01
C CYS A 80 10.49 6.93 21.53
N SER A 81 9.55 5.99 21.43
CA SER A 81 9.80 4.65 20.92
C SER A 81 9.81 4.61 19.39
N SER A 82 10.47 3.61 18.78
CA SER A 82 10.53 3.50 17.33
C SER A 82 10.01 2.17 16.83
N VAL A 83 9.15 2.23 15.82
CA VAL A 83 8.66 1.04 15.09
C VAL A 83 9.10 1.10 13.64
N HIS A 84 9.32 -0.08 13.06
CA HIS A 84 9.58 -0.19 11.64
C HIS A 84 8.27 -0.04 10.87
N CYS A 85 8.30 0.67 9.74
CA CYS A 85 7.14 0.87 8.90
C CYS A 85 6.65 -0.46 8.37
N ILE A 86 5.39 -0.78 8.69
CA ILE A 86 4.73 -2.00 8.24
C ILE A 86 4.69 -2.07 6.71
N LEU A 87 4.53 -0.93 6.02
CA LEU A 87 4.53 -0.85 4.56
C LEU A 87 5.89 -1.25 3.94
N HIS A 88 6.99 -0.89 4.59
CA HIS A 88 8.32 -1.30 4.11
C HIS A 88 8.57 -2.78 4.38
N GLN A 89 8.21 -3.30 5.57
CA GLN A 89 8.32 -4.74 5.86
C GLN A 89 7.54 -5.57 4.85
N HIS A 90 6.35 -5.08 4.50
CA HIS A 90 5.51 -5.61 3.44
C HIS A 90 6.17 -5.59 2.06
N ALA A 91 6.79 -4.48 1.66
CA ALA A 91 7.54 -4.40 0.40
C ALA A 91 8.73 -5.39 0.37
N LEU A 92 9.44 -5.56 1.49
CA LEU A 92 10.51 -6.55 1.62
C LEU A 92 9.98 -7.99 1.51
N ALA A 93 8.85 -8.29 2.17
CA ALA A 93 8.20 -9.59 2.06
C ALA A 93 7.80 -9.90 0.61
N MET A 94 7.30 -8.91 -0.13
CA MET A 94 7.00 -9.04 -1.55
C MET A 94 8.24 -9.37 -2.38
N LYS A 95 9.40 -8.79 -2.09
CA LYS A 95 10.65 -9.13 -2.81
C LYS A 95 10.97 -10.62 -2.68
N LYS A 96 10.80 -11.19 -1.48
CA LYS A 96 11.06 -12.61 -1.17
C LYS A 96 9.92 -13.57 -1.56
N MET A 97 8.80 -13.07 -2.07
CA MET A 97 7.65 -13.91 -2.40
C MET A 97 7.96 -14.87 -3.57
N PRO A 98 7.53 -16.15 -3.49
CA PRO A 98 7.67 -17.11 -4.57
C PRO A 98 7.08 -16.60 -5.90
N PRO A 99 7.70 -16.91 -7.06
CA PRO A 99 7.25 -16.44 -8.37
C PRO A 99 5.78 -16.75 -8.66
N PHE A 100 5.31 -17.96 -8.32
CA PHE A 100 3.92 -18.36 -8.58
C PHE A 100 2.90 -17.47 -7.83
N LYS A 101 3.18 -17.10 -6.57
CA LYS A 101 2.29 -16.22 -5.77
C LYS A 101 2.28 -14.81 -6.35
N LYS A 102 3.44 -14.30 -6.78
CA LYS A 102 3.53 -13.00 -7.48
C LYS A 102 2.70 -13.01 -8.76
N GLN A 103 2.76 -14.10 -9.52
CA GLN A 103 1.98 -14.26 -10.74
C GLN A 103 0.48 -14.23 -10.45
N VAL A 104 -0.02 -15.01 -9.49
CA VAL A 104 -1.46 -15.02 -9.12
C VAL A 104 -1.95 -13.61 -8.74
N LEU A 105 -1.18 -12.89 -7.91
CA LEU A 105 -1.54 -11.52 -7.53
C LEU A 105 -1.50 -10.54 -8.71
N SER A 106 -0.57 -10.73 -9.66
CA SER A 106 -0.50 -9.93 -10.87
C SER A 106 -1.71 -10.17 -11.78
N GLU A 107 -2.07 -11.43 -11.99
CA GLU A 107 -3.25 -11.79 -12.80
C GLU A 107 -4.55 -11.29 -12.17
N THR A 108 -4.66 -11.37 -10.85
CA THR A 108 -5.79 -10.79 -10.09
C THR A 108 -5.96 -9.30 -10.41
N VAL A 109 -4.87 -8.53 -10.36
CA VAL A 109 -4.91 -7.09 -10.67
C VAL A 109 -5.32 -6.84 -12.12
N LYS A 110 -4.81 -7.63 -13.07
CA LYS A 110 -5.20 -7.48 -14.48
C LYS A 110 -6.69 -7.72 -14.72
N ILE A 111 -7.27 -8.78 -14.13
CA ILE A 111 -8.69 -9.09 -14.26
C ILE A 111 -9.55 -7.97 -13.66
N ILE A 112 -9.22 -7.54 -12.45
CA ILE A 112 -9.93 -6.45 -11.78
C ILE A 112 -9.83 -5.17 -12.60
N ASN A 113 -8.63 -4.81 -13.08
CA ASN A 113 -8.45 -3.61 -13.89
C ASN A 113 -9.23 -3.68 -15.20
N PHE A 114 -9.31 -4.83 -15.86
CA PHE A 114 -10.13 -4.98 -17.07
C PHE A 114 -11.62 -4.68 -16.83
N ILE A 115 -12.17 -5.19 -15.73
CA ILE A 115 -13.59 -4.98 -15.37
C ILE A 115 -13.81 -3.54 -14.88
N LYS A 116 -12.91 -3.01 -14.05
CA LYS A 116 -13.09 -1.73 -13.35
C LYS A 116 -12.67 -0.51 -14.16
N SER A 117 -11.71 -0.63 -15.09
CA SER A 117 -11.18 0.50 -15.87
C SER A 117 -12.21 1.09 -16.83
N ARG A 118 -13.19 0.30 -17.28
CA ARG A 118 -14.23 0.75 -18.20
C ARG A 118 -15.56 0.92 -17.45
N PRO A 119 -16.17 2.12 -17.44
CA PRO A 119 -17.44 2.35 -16.76
C PRO A 119 -18.58 1.46 -17.24
N LYS A 120 -18.58 1.07 -18.53
CA LYS A 120 -19.55 0.09 -19.07
C LYS A 120 -19.36 -1.28 -18.43
N ASN A 121 -18.14 -1.80 -18.40
CA ASN A 121 -17.83 -3.11 -17.83
C ASN A 121 -18.18 -3.17 -16.35
N ASN A 122 -17.83 -2.15 -15.57
CA ASN A 122 -18.16 -2.10 -14.15
C ASN A 122 -19.67 -2.09 -13.89
N ARG A 123 -20.47 -1.42 -14.74
CA ARG A 123 -21.95 -1.43 -14.64
C ARG A 123 -22.54 -2.78 -15.01
N LEU A 124 -22.09 -3.37 -16.12
CA LEU A 124 -22.55 -4.69 -16.57
C LEU A 124 -22.19 -5.80 -15.58
N PHE A 125 -20.97 -5.75 -15.04
CA PHE A 125 -20.53 -6.70 -14.01
C PHE A 125 -21.36 -6.57 -12.74
N LYS A 126 -21.70 -5.34 -12.33
CA LYS A 126 -22.59 -5.13 -11.18
C LYS A 126 -23.97 -5.75 -11.41
N ILE A 127 -24.59 -5.50 -12.57
CA ILE A 127 -25.90 -6.07 -12.93
C ILE A 127 -25.82 -7.60 -12.87
N LEU A 128 -24.78 -8.19 -13.46
CA LEU A 128 -24.56 -9.63 -13.41
C LEU A 128 -24.47 -10.16 -11.97
N CYS A 129 -23.72 -9.47 -11.10
CA CYS A 129 -23.64 -9.85 -9.69
C CYS A 129 -24.99 -9.72 -8.96
N ASP A 130 -25.76 -8.68 -9.27
CA ASP A 130 -27.09 -8.47 -8.69
C ASP A 130 -28.05 -9.59 -9.15
N ASP A 131 -28.05 -9.95 -10.44
CA ASP A 131 -28.87 -11.02 -11.03
C ASP A 131 -28.52 -12.42 -10.50
N MET A 132 -27.25 -12.62 -10.14
CA MET A 132 -26.77 -13.88 -9.55
C MET A 132 -26.92 -13.95 -8.03
N GLU A 133 -27.51 -12.92 -7.40
CA GLU A 133 -27.59 -12.78 -5.95
C GLU A 133 -26.23 -12.99 -5.26
N SER A 134 -25.17 -12.51 -5.91
CA SER A 134 -23.81 -12.69 -5.44
C SER A 134 -23.63 -12.05 -4.07
N LEU A 135 -22.72 -12.62 -3.26
CA LEU A 135 -22.31 -12.04 -1.97
C LEU A 135 -21.90 -10.55 -2.11
N HIS A 136 -21.46 -10.18 -3.31
CA HIS A 136 -20.72 -8.98 -3.61
C HIS A 136 -21.08 -8.42 -4.99
N THR A 137 -21.40 -7.14 -5.07
CA THR A 137 -21.89 -6.52 -6.31
C THR A 137 -20.81 -5.79 -7.13
N SER A 138 -19.56 -5.81 -6.64
CA SER A 138 -18.43 -5.19 -7.32
C SER A 138 -17.09 -5.73 -6.84
N LEU A 139 -16.09 -5.67 -7.73
CA LEU A 139 -14.69 -5.91 -7.39
C LEU A 139 -14.05 -4.67 -6.77
N LEU A 140 -13.07 -4.91 -5.90
CA LEU A 140 -12.29 -3.86 -5.25
C LEU A 140 -11.21 -3.34 -6.22
N LEU A 141 -11.36 -2.09 -6.69
CA LEU A 141 -10.31 -1.42 -7.45
C LEU A 141 -9.24 -0.95 -6.46
N HIS A 142 -7.98 -1.30 -6.70
CA HIS A 142 -6.88 -0.84 -5.86
C HIS A 142 -5.79 -0.16 -6.68
N PRO A 143 -5.26 0.97 -6.20
CA PRO A 143 -3.97 1.46 -6.65
C PRO A 143 -2.90 0.46 -6.24
N GLU A 144 -1.91 0.22 -7.09
CA GLU A 144 -0.97 -0.90 -7.08
C GLU A 144 -0.04 -1.04 -5.85
N ILE A 145 -0.28 -0.31 -4.76
CA ILE A 145 0.74 0.13 -3.82
C ILE A 145 0.86 -0.78 -2.58
N ARG A 146 -0.13 -1.62 -2.23
CA ARG A 146 -0.08 -2.42 -0.97
C ARG A 146 -0.55 -3.87 -1.18
N TRP A 147 0.27 -4.86 -0.82
CA TRP A 147 -0.12 -6.28 -0.99
C TRP A 147 -1.31 -6.69 -0.10
N LEU A 148 -1.49 -6.06 1.08
CA LEU A 148 -2.65 -6.33 1.94
C LEU A 148 -3.95 -6.03 1.20
N SER A 149 -3.96 -4.97 0.37
CA SER A 149 -5.11 -4.71 -0.47
C SER A 149 -5.21 -5.74 -1.59
N ARG A 150 -4.10 -6.14 -2.23
CA ARG A 150 -4.10 -7.22 -3.26
C ARG A 150 -4.61 -8.56 -2.73
N GLY A 151 -4.32 -8.92 -1.48
CA GLY A 151 -4.84 -10.13 -0.84
C GLY A 151 -6.36 -10.07 -0.68
N LYS A 152 -6.89 -8.93 -0.20
CA LYS A 152 -8.36 -8.71 -0.15
C LYS A 152 -8.99 -8.72 -1.54
N SER A 153 -8.32 -8.16 -2.54
CA SER A 153 -8.81 -8.21 -3.93
C SER A 153 -8.85 -9.63 -4.46
N LEU A 154 -7.84 -10.46 -4.15
CA LEU A 154 -7.81 -11.86 -4.55
C LEU A 154 -8.96 -12.63 -3.89
N ILE A 155 -9.18 -12.45 -2.59
CA ILE A 155 -10.31 -13.07 -1.87
C ILE A 155 -11.64 -12.68 -2.54
N ARG A 156 -11.85 -11.37 -2.75
CA ARG A 156 -13.04 -10.83 -3.41
C ARG A 156 -13.24 -11.37 -4.83
N LEU A 157 -12.15 -11.50 -5.59
CA LEU A 157 -12.17 -12.06 -6.94
C LEU A 157 -12.55 -13.53 -6.91
N PHE A 158 -12.04 -14.30 -5.94
CA PHE A 158 -12.34 -15.71 -5.77
C PHE A 158 -13.80 -15.95 -5.34
N GLU A 159 -14.32 -15.12 -4.44
CA GLU A 159 -15.75 -15.12 -4.06
C GLU A 159 -16.64 -14.86 -5.27
N LEU A 160 -16.18 -14.03 -6.22
CA LEU A 160 -16.88 -13.68 -7.46
C LEU A 160 -16.42 -14.46 -8.71
N ARG A 161 -15.76 -15.61 -8.53
CA ARG A 161 -15.14 -16.34 -9.66
C ARG A 161 -16.15 -16.79 -10.72
N ASN A 162 -17.40 -17.07 -10.32
CA ASN A 162 -18.46 -17.53 -11.23
C ASN A 162 -18.94 -16.39 -12.13
N GLU A 163 -19.20 -15.23 -11.54
CA GLU A 163 -19.60 -13.98 -12.18
C GLU A 163 -18.48 -13.50 -13.11
N VAL A 164 -17.23 -13.54 -12.64
CA VAL A 164 -16.05 -13.22 -13.46
C VAL A 164 -15.92 -14.19 -14.63
N GLY A 165 -16.19 -15.48 -14.41
CA GLY A 165 -16.21 -16.50 -15.45
C GLY A 165 -17.27 -16.27 -16.52
N ILE A 166 -18.49 -15.87 -16.12
CA ILE A 166 -19.57 -15.49 -17.05
C ILE A 166 -19.23 -14.21 -17.79
N PHE A 167 -18.86 -13.15 -17.06
CA PHE A 167 -18.51 -11.85 -17.62
C PHE A 167 -17.39 -11.94 -18.67
N ARG A 168 -16.43 -12.85 -18.47
CA ARG A 168 -15.37 -13.12 -19.43
C ARG A 168 -15.87 -13.71 -20.74
N ARG A 169 -16.78 -14.69 -20.69
CA ARG A 169 -17.30 -15.34 -21.90
C ARG A 169 -17.92 -14.32 -22.87
N ASP A 170 -18.51 -13.27 -22.31
CA ASP A 170 -19.16 -12.22 -23.09
C ASP A 170 -18.20 -11.11 -23.55
N ASN A 171 -16.93 -11.09 -23.10
CA ASN A 171 -16.01 -9.95 -23.30
C ASN A 171 -14.57 -10.35 -23.72
N ASP A 172 -14.34 -11.59 -24.16
CA ASP A 172 -13.09 -12.13 -24.73
C ASP A 172 -11.79 -11.64 -24.05
N PHE A 173 -11.59 -12.03 -22.79
CA PHE A 173 -10.40 -11.71 -22.00
C PHE A 173 -9.53 -12.95 -21.77
N ALA A 174 -8.32 -12.98 -22.34
CA ALA A 174 -7.42 -14.14 -22.46
C ALA A 174 -6.85 -14.73 -21.15
N LEU A 175 -7.23 -14.25 -19.96
CA LEU A 175 -6.62 -14.66 -18.68
C LEU A 175 -7.51 -15.50 -17.75
N GLY A 176 -8.75 -15.78 -18.12
CA GLY A 176 -9.66 -16.47 -17.20
C GLY A 176 -9.63 -18.00 -17.24
N GLU A 177 -8.87 -18.64 -18.12
CA GLU A 177 -8.72 -20.11 -18.12
C GLU A 177 -8.22 -20.65 -16.77
N LYS A 178 -7.53 -19.82 -15.97
CA LYS A 178 -6.96 -20.18 -14.67
C LYS A 178 -7.92 -20.09 -13.48
N LEU A 179 -9.18 -19.70 -13.69
CA LEU A 179 -10.20 -19.60 -12.64
C LEU A 179 -11.18 -20.77 -12.63
N CYS A 180 -11.04 -21.70 -13.58
CA CYS A 180 -11.82 -22.93 -13.63
C CYS A 180 -11.01 -24.03 -12.95
N ASP A 181 -11.51 -24.55 -11.83
CA ASP A 181 -11.00 -25.81 -11.30
C ASP A 181 -11.42 -26.91 -12.31
N GLU A 182 -10.44 -27.55 -12.96
CA GLU A 182 -10.69 -28.86 -13.56
C GLU A 182 -10.95 -29.83 -12.40
N ARG A 183 -12.20 -30.25 -12.29
CA ARG A 183 -12.69 -31.16 -11.27
C ARG A 183 -12.14 -32.57 -11.46
#